data_AF-A0AAN7KMZ0-F1
#
_entry.id   AF-A0AAN7KMZ0-F1
#
_cell.length_a   1.000
_cell.length_b   1.000
_cell.length_c   1.000
_cell.angle_alpha   90.00
_cell.angle_beta   90.00
_cell.angle_gamma   90.00
#
_symmetry.space_group_name_H-M   'P 1'
#
loop_
_entity.id
_entity.type
_entity.pdbx_description
1 polymer ?
#
loop_
_entity_poly.entity_id
_entity_poly.type
_entity_poly.pdbx_seq_one_letter_code
_entity_poly.pdbx_strand_id
1 'polypeptide(L)'
;MYINSRPILNKRFAAYEEALSVLCNHCSVPVVETGCSSSWVLDVFLQMIDCYCMSGHSDKATQMIYNLLPHARNSNEQFNSLLCYILTSCLMVSDKCIFWICCVYLVIYRKLPDAVVHQFESEKDVLAIEWPPALLTDVERGKVTELLEFAVDDFQLCIRNEPNKHVKFAQDFAVSHIRCKVALDGLPRNRELLDRYARMYPTCLDLALMSARVENYDGEGLSFHGFENAIIKWPNGADGLQCIWYRYAEYALDSGKTDLAKELMERWFLSVWKLKYPDFDVYHTEMTNLCNDSCTPTSVSSLGFSASATSNMDLVYGLLNLSLYNLMQRQHEEAQKAITQALKGASRENYACCVREHAAFMLTDECLLKDSIHVSRVVNLINGYLNDSRASPVIEPLSRKFIEDVDKPKLQQLIKNFLCPVSTNSLLVNSVLDSLFGPCLLPQKFWKVKDLVDLVEAIMDISPSNYKLAISLCKRMVIEDSDCQDTTDSASASFSFWAGSVLVSTLSHAVPVAPEYIWVEAAGLLGNIPGFAAISEGFHKKALSVYPFSLNLWKSYYHSANSSGLGKPVLEAAKEKGIDLVQI
;
A
#
# COMPACT_ATOMS: atom_id res chain seq x y z
N MET A 1 -3.16 22.78 9.46
CA MET A 1 -4.17 23.85 9.73
C MET A 1 -3.89 25.15 8.96
N TYR A 2 -2.70 25.76 9.11
CA TYR A 2 -2.33 27.01 8.41
C TYR A 2 -2.63 26.97 6.90
N ILE A 3 -2.09 25.96 6.21
CA ILE A 3 -2.30 25.71 4.78
C ILE A 3 -3.79 25.52 4.45
N ASN A 4 -4.48 24.66 5.22
CA ASN A 4 -5.89 24.31 4.98
C ASN A 4 -6.86 25.48 5.17
N SER A 5 -6.49 26.50 5.94
CA SER A 5 -7.30 27.72 6.15
C SER A 5 -7.38 28.62 4.91
N ARG A 6 -6.56 28.38 3.88
CA ARG A 6 -6.47 29.25 2.70
C ARG A 6 -7.63 28.95 1.73
N PRO A 7 -8.49 29.95 1.43
CA PRO A 7 -9.70 29.72 0.63
C PRO A 7 -9.45 29.73 -0.88
N ILE A 8 -8.28 30.20 -1.33
CA ILE A 8 -7.92 30.42 -2.75
C ILE A 8 -6.64 29.65 -3.05
N LEU A 9 -6.57 29.02 -4.23
CA LEU A 9 -5.49 28.12 -4.65
C LEU A 9 -4.10 28.75 -4.54
N ASN A 10 -3.90 29.93 -5.14
CA ASN A 10 -2.60 30.62 -5.10
C ASN A 10 -2.14 30.95 -3.67
N LYS A 11 -3.08 31.30 -2.78
CA LYS A 11 -2.77 31.53 -1.37
C LYS A 11 -2.42 30.23 -0.65
N ARG A 12 -2.96 29.10 -1.09
CA ARG A 12 -2.64 27.78 -0.56
C ARG A 12 -1.24 27.33 -0.98
N PHE A 13 -0.84 27.54 -2.24
CA PHE A 13 0.53 27.34 -2.68
C PHE A 13 1.51 28.18 -1.86
N ALA A 14 1.30 29.49 -1.76
CA ALA A 14 2.15 30.36 -0.95
C ALA A 14 2.23 29.90 0.53
N ALA A 15 1.14 29.39 1.08
CA ALA A 15 1.12 28.87 2.45
C ALA A 15 1.92 27.56 2.62
N TYR A 16 1.99 26.70 1.60
CA TYR A 16 2.90 25.55 1.62
C TYR A 16 4.35 26.01 1.61
N GLU A 17 4.72 26.97 0.75
CA GLU A 17 6.09 27.49 0.65
C GLU A 17 6.54 28.13 1.98
N GLU A 18 5.68 28.93 2.60
CA GLU A 18 5.94 29.55 3.89
C GLU A 18 6.06 28.51 5.01
N ALA A 19 5.16 27.52 5.05
CA ALA A 19 5.20 26.45 6.04
C ALA A 19 6.49 25.62 5.91
N LEU A 20 6.88 25.26 4.69
CA LEU A 20 8.13 24.56 4.41
C LEU A 20 9.34 25.40 4.85
N SER A 21 9.38 26.69 4.52
CA SER A 21 10.46 27.57 4.95
C SER A 21 10.60 27.63 6.48
N VAL A 22 9.48 27.75 7.20
CA VAL A 22 9.47 27.75 8.66
C VAL A 22 9.95 26.41 9.23
N LEU A 23 9.43 25.29 8.73
CA LEU A 23 9.84 23.95 9.17
C LEU A 23 11.34 23.72 8.92
N CYS A 24 11.85 24.12 7.76
CA CYS A 24 13.26 23.97 7.41
C CYS A 24 14.17 24.80 8.34
N ASN A 25 13.75 26.02 8.69
CA ASN A 25 14.47 26.85 9.67
C ASN A 25 14.48 26.20 11.07
N HIS A 26 13.38 25.55 11.48
CA HIS A 26 13.33 24.82 12.75
C HIS A 26 14.26 23.58 12.74
N CYS A 27 14.40 22.89 11.60
CA CYS A 27 15.31 21.75 11.45
C CYS A 27 16.79 22.13 11.59
N SER A 28 17.14 23.41 11.39
CA SER A 28 18.52 23.90 11.46
C SER A 28 19.08 24.04 12.88
N VAL A 29 18.23 23.92 13.90
CA VAL A 29 18.65 23.97 15.31
C VAL A 29 19.04 22.55 15.77
N PRO A 30 20.28 22.30 16.20
CA PRO A 30 20.73 20.97 16.61
C PRO A 30 20.13 20.62 17.97
N VAL A 31 18.90 20.11 17.97
CA VAL A 31 18.32 19.41 19.12
C VAL A 31 18.53 17.92 18.90
N VAL A 32 19.02 17.26 19.95
CA VAL A 32 19.67 15.93 19.94
C VAL A 32 18.73 14.77 19.52
N GLU A 33 17.45 15.00 19.24
CA GLU A 33 16.46 13.92 19.14
C GLU A 33 15.47 13.94 17.95
N THR A 34 15.52 14.89 17.01
CA THR A 34 14.41 15.04 16.05
C THR A 34 14.60 14.32 14.71
N GLY A 35 14.54 12.99 14.71
CA GLY A 35 14.33 12.21 13.47
C GLY A 35 13.00 12.53 12.77
N CYS A 36 12.00 13.00 13.52
CA CYS A 36 10.69 13.36 13.00
C CYS A 36 10.69 14.60 12.08
N SER A 37 11.63 15.53 12.25
CA SER A 37 11.62 16.80 11.50
C SER A 37 11.78 16.64 9.99
N SER A 38 12.63 15.70 9.56
CA SER A 38 12.84 15.39 8.14
C SER A 38 11.57 14.81 7.51
N SER A 39 10.90 13.88 8.20
CA SER A 39 9.66 13.26 7.73
C SER A 39 8.51 14.27 7.59
N TRP A 40 8.44 15.29 8.45
CA TRP A 40 7.46 16.38 8.35
C TRP A 40 7.68 17.27 7.14
N VAL A 41 8.94 17.66 6.89
CA VAL A 41 9.30 18.47 5.72
C VAL A 41 8.96 17.72 4.43
N LEU A 42 9.32 16.44 4.36
CA LEU A 42 8.99 15.60 3.21
C LEU A 42 7.48 15.47 3.02
N ASP A 43 6.72 15.18 4.09
CA ASP A 43 5.26 15.01 4.00
C ASP A 43 4.56 16.28 3.49
N VAL A 44 4.89 17.45 4.06
CA VAL A 44 4.32 18.73 3.61
C VAL A 44 4.72 19.05 2.16
N PHE A 45 5.94 18.73 1.75
CA PHE A 45 6.37 18.89 0.37
C PHE A 45 5.56 18.00 -0.57
N LEU A 46 5.39 16.71 -0.25
CA LEU A 46 4.60 15.79 -1.06
C LEU A 46 3.13 16.21 -1.12
N GLN A 47 2.53 16.66 -0.01
CA GLN A 47 1.17 17.23 -0.01
C GLN A 47 1.06 18.48 -0.91
N MET A 48 2.10 19.31 -0.97
CA MET A 48 2.14 20.47 -1.89
C MET A 48 2.15 20.01 -3.35
N ILE A 49 2.99 19.03 -3.69
CA ILE A 49 3.07 18.46 -5.04
C ILE A 49 1.74 17.79 -5.43
N ASP A 50 1.11 17.05 -4.51
CA ASP A 50 -0.22 16.50 -4.71
C ASP A 50 -1.24 17.59 -5.02
N CYS A 51 -1.20 18.70 -4.26
CA CYS A 51 -2.06 19.86 -4.49
C CYS A 51 -1.86 20.48 -5.88
N TYR A 52 -0.62 20.55 -6.38
CA TYR A 52 -0.36 20.96 -7.75
C TYR A 52 -0.97 19.99 -8.77
N CYS A 53 -0.82 18.69 -8.56
CA CYS A 53 -1.34 17.66 -9.47
C CYS A 53 -2.88 17.67 -9.52
N MET A 54 -3.55 17.59 -8.37
CA MET A 54 -5.01 17.53 -8.30
C MET A 54 -5.70 18.81 -8.81
N SER A 55 -5.01 19.95 -8.76
CA SER A 55 -5.53 21.24 -9.26
C SER A 55 -5.23 21.49 -10.74
N GLY A 56 -4.70 20.51 -11.48
CA GLY A 56 -4.41 20.62 -12.91
C GLY A 56 -3.10 21.35 -13.25
N HIS A 57 -2.23 21.58 -12.26
CA HIS A 57 -0.94 22.26 -12.41
C HIS A 57 0.25 21.29 -12.35
N SER A 58 0.07 20.04 -12.80
CA SER A 58 1.12 19.02 -12.81
C SER A 58 2.33 19.39 -13.66
N ASP A 59 2.16 20.18 -14.73
CA ASP A 59 3.26 20.70 -15.54
C ASP A 59 4.15 21.66 -14.75
N LYS A 60 3.56 22.54 -13.93
CA LYS A 60 4.32 23.42 -13.05
C LYS A 60 5.08 22.63 -11.99
N ALA A 61 4.47 21.58 -11.43
CA ALA A 61 5.15 20.67 -10.50
C ALA A 61 6.33 19.94 -11.18
N THR A 62 6.12 19.47 -12.42
CA THR A 62 7.16 18.79 -13.21
C THR A 62 8.32 19.75 -13.52
N GLN A 63 8.02 20.98 -13.95
CA GLN A 63 9.02 22.02 -14.21
C GLN A 63 9.82 22.36 -12.95
N MET A 64 9.16 22.47 -11.82
CA MET A 64 9.78 22.71 -10.51
C MET A 64 10.80 21.61 -10.15
N ILE A 65 10.49 20.34 -10.41
CA ILE A 65 11.44 19.23 -10.20
C ILE A 65 12.62 19.34 -11.17
N TYR A 66 12.40 19.62 -12.45
CA TYR A 66 13.49 19.78 -13.40
C TYR A 66 14.42 20.96 -13.08
N ASN A 67 13.92 22.00 -12.43
CA ASN A 67 14.74 23.13 -11.97
C ASN A 67 15.76 22.75 -10.87
N LEU A 68 15.64 21.57 -10.25
CA LEU A 68 16.64 21.05 -9.32
C LEU A 68 17.95 20.67 -10.01
N LEU A 69 17.89 20.34 -11.31
CA LEU A 69 19.05 19.93 -12.09
C LEU A 69 20.07 21.08 -12.20
N PRO A 70 21.38 20.80 -12.09
CA PRO A 70 22.43 21.83 -12.08
C PRO A 70 22.38 22.78 -13.29
N HIS A 71 22.05 22.28 -14.47
CA HIS A 71 21.98 23.04 -15.72
C HIS A 71 20.78 23.99 -15.81
N ALA A 72 19.74 23.77 -15.00
CA ALA A 72 18.50 24.56 -14.97
C ALA A 72 18.47 25.63 -13.87
N ARG A 73 19.51 25.70 -13.02
CA ARG A 73 19.62 26.63 -11.86
C ARG A 73 19.74 28.12 -12.20
N ASN A 74 19.60 28.50 -13.47
CA ASN A 74 19.68 29.89 -13.91
C ASN A 74 18.40 30.72 -13.60
N SER A 75 17.38 30.12 -12.98
CA SER A 75 16.18 30.81 -12.52
C SER A 75 16.31 31.23 -11.05
N ASN A 76 16.43 32.55 -10.81
CA ASN A 76 16.50 33.18 -9.48
C ASN A 76 15.17 33.12 -8.68
N GLU A 77 14.39 32.04 -8.83
CA GLU A 77 13.15 31.90 -8.07
C GLU A 77 13.47 31.50 -6.62
N GLN A 78 12.94 32.28 -5.67
CA GLN A 78 13.10 32.06 -4.22
C GLN A 78 12.75 30.62 -3.81
N PHE A 79 11.75 30.02 -4.47
CA PHE A 79 11.33 28.65 -4.19
C PHE A 79 12.35 27.59 -4.65
N ASN A 80 13.06 27.79 -5.76
CA ASN A 80 14.11 26.86 -6.20
C ASN A 80 15.27 26.81 -5.19
N SER A 81 15.57 27.96 -4.56
CA SER A 81 16.55 28.02 -3.47
C SER A 81 16.06 27.26 -2.23
N LEU A 82 14.77 27.37 -1.88
CA LEU A 82 14.16 26.61 -0.78
C LEU A 82 14.21 25.11 -1.04
N LEU A 83 13.90 24.64 -2.27
CA LEU A 83 13.98 23.23 -2.61
C LEU A 83 15.41 22.68 -2.54
N CYS A 84 16.38 23.44 -3.03
CA CYS A 84 17.79 23.08 -2.89
C CYS A 84 18.20 22.99 -1.40
N TYR A 85 17.70 23.90 -0.56
CA TYR A 85 17.93 23.87 0.88
C TYR A 85 17.29 22.66 1.54
N ILE A 86 16.02 22.33 1.21
CA ILE A 86 15.32 21.14 1.69
C ILE A 86 16.16 19.89 1.39
N LEU A 87 16.54 19.71 0.12
CA LEU A 87 17.29 18.54 -0.34
C LEU A 87 18.67 18.42 0.33
N THR A 88 19.38 19.54 0.51
CA THR A 88 20.75 19.52 1.04
C THR A 88 20.82 19.41 2.56
N SER A 89 19.92 20.09 3.27
CA SER A 89 20.09 20.40 4.69
C SER A 89 18.95 19.93 5.60
N CYS A 90 17.77 19.61 5.06
CA CYS A 90 16.59 19.27 5.89
C CYS A 90 16.23 17.79 5.85
N LEU A 91 16.55 17.08 4.76
CA LEU A 91 16.18 15.68 4.58
C LEU A 91 17.28 14.72 5.05
N MET A 92 16.88 13.73 5.85
CA MET A 92 17.66 12.54 6.20
C MET A 92 17.78 11.60 4.99
N VAL A 93 18.76 10.68 5.01
CA VAL A 93 19.01 9.74 3.90
C VAL A 93 17.76 8.92 3.54
N SER A 94 16.98 8.48 4.54
CA SER A 94 15.72 7.77 4.34
C SER A 94 14.70 8.59 3.54
N ASP A 95 14.53 9.86 3.90
CA ASP A 95 13.55 10.75 3.28
C ASP A 95 14.01 11.26 1.91
N LYS A 96 15.33 11.39 1.69
CA LYS A 96 15.90 11.67 0.36
C LYS A 96 15.60 10.55 -0.64
N CYS A 97 15.62 9.29 -0.19
CA CYS A 97 15.25 8.14 -1.02
C CYS A 97 13.80 8.29 -1.52
N ILE A 98 12.86 8.52 -0.59
CA ILE A 98 11.44 8.73 -0.91
C ILE A 98 11.25 9.95 -1.82
N PHE A 99 11.90 11.07 -1.49
CA PHE A 99 11.85 12.31 -2.25
C PHE A 99 12.19 12.08 -3.73
N TRP A 100 13.35 11.48 -4.00
CA TRP A 100 13.82 11.28 -5.36
C TRP A 100 12.93 10.34 -6.16
N ILE A 101 12.48 9.26 -5.53
CA ILE A 101 11.59 8.29 -6.13
C ILE A 101 10.24 8.93 -6.49
N CYS A 102 9.68 9.75 -5.59
CA CYS A 102 8.45 10.50 -5.85
C CYS A 102 8.65 11.54 -6.96
N CYS A 103 9.79 12.23 -7.02
CA CYS A 103 10.10 13.20 -8.06
C CYS A 103 10.18 12.54 -9.44
N VAL A 104 10.88 11.40 -9.56
CA VAL A 104 10.97 10.65 -10.82
C VAL A 104 9.59 10.12 -11.22
N TYR A 105 8.84 9.57 -10.27
CA TYR A 105 7.47 9.08 -10.51
C TYR A 105 6.54 10.20 -11.02
N LEU A 106 6.58 11.38 -10.37
CA LEU A 106 5.81 12.55 -10.76
C LEU A 106 6.08 12.95 -12.21
N VAL A 107 7.34 13.00 -12.61
CA VAL A 107 7.71 13.43 -13.96
C VAL A 107 7.24 12.43 -15.02
N ILE A 108 7.21 11.14 -14.69
CA ILE A 108 6.74 10.07 -15.58
C ILE A 108 5.21 10.06 -15.69
N TYR A 109 4.49 10.04 -14.56
CA TYR A 109 3.04 9.78 -14.52
C TYR A 109 2.19 11.03 -14.28
N ARG A 110 2.81 12.20 -14.04
CA ARG A 110 2.16 13.48 -13.74
C ARG A 110 1.25 13.45 -12.51
N LYS A 111 1.51 12.51 -11.61
CA LYS A 111 0.89 12.35 -10.29
C LYS A 111 1.89 11.76 -9.29
N LEU A 112 1.59 11.83 -8.00
CA LEU A 112 2.35 11.08 -7.00
C LEU A 112 1.95 9.59 -6.98
N PRO A 113 2.84 8.70 -6.47
CA PRO A 113 2.48 7.30 -6.28
C PRO A 113 1.30 7.14 -5.32
N ASP A 114 0.35 6.29 -5.68
CA ASP A 114 -0.85 6.08 -4.86
C ASP A 114 -0.46 5.60 -3.45
N ALA A 115 0.51 4.68 -3.34
CA ALA A 115 1.03 4.21 -2.04
C ALA A 115 1.50 5.34 -1.11
N VAL A 116 2.10 6.40 -1.68
CA VAL A 116 2.57 7.58 -0.93
C VAL A 116 1.41 8.47 -0.52
N VAL A 117 0.45 8.70 -1.41
CA VAL A 117 -0.74 9.53 -1.13
C VAL A 117 -1.60 8.91 -0.02
N HIS A 118 -1.73 7.57 0.02
CA HIS A 118 -2.41 6.86 1.10
C HIS A 118 -1.72 7.00 2.46
N GLN A 119 -0.43 7.34 2.46
CA GLN A 119 0.41 7.44 3.66
C GLN A 119 0.74 8.90 3.99
N PHE A 120 -0.04 9.88 3.51
CA PHE A 120 0.08 11.24 4.02
C PHE A 120 -0.15 11.28 5.53
N GLU A 121 0.62 12.14 6.19
CA GLU A 121 0.70 12.19 7.66
C GLU A 121 1.23 10.89 8.29
N SER A 122 1.84 9.97 7.54
CA SER A 122 2.40 8.70 8.04
C SER A 122 3.85 8.50 7.58
N GLU A 123 4.57 7.52 8.12
CA GLU A 123 5.85 7.10 7.55
C GLU A 123 5.61 6.44 6.19
N LYS A 124 6.44 6.77 5.19
CA LYS A 124 6.25 6.31 3.81
C LYS A 124 7.08 5.06 3.54
N ASP A 125 6.49 4.10 2.83
CA ASP A 125 7.19 2.92 2.35
C ASP A 125 7.44 3.01 0.83
N VAL A 126 8.72 3.10 0.49
CA VAL A 126 9.20 3.16 -0.90
C VAL A 126 8.89 1.86 -1.66
N LEU A 127 8.98 0.71 -1.00
CA LEU A 127 8.81 -0.59 -1.66
C LEU A 127 7.36 -0.89 -2.04
N ALA A 128 6.41 -0.20 -1.41
CA ALA A 128 4.99 -0.25 -1.76
C ALA A 128 4.65 0.49 -3.07
N ILE A 129 5.60 1.24 -3.66
CA ILE A 129 5.38 1.95 -4.92
C ILE A 129 5.39 0.98 -6.09
N GLU A 130 4.26 0.94 -6.80
CA GLU A 130 4.08 0.21 -8.04
C GLU A 130 4.48 1.06 -9.24
N TRP A 131 5.22 0.47 -10.18
CA TRP A 131 5.73 1.12 -11.38
C TRP A 131 5.07 0.51 -12.63
N PRO A 132 3.94 1.04 -13.10
CA PRO A 132 3.28 0.55 -14.30
C PRO A 132 4.13 0.85 -15.56
N PRO A 133 3.97 0.14 -16.67
CA PRO A 133 4.71 0.46 -17.90
C PRO A 133 4.43 1.91 -18.37
N ALA A 134 5.49 2.68 -18.63
CA ALA A 134 5.38 4.08 -19.00
C ALA A 134 5.48 4.28 -20.53
N LEU A 135 4.52 5.00 -21.09
CA LEU A 135 4.50 5.37 -22.51
C LEU A 135 4.98 6.82 -22.66
N LEU A 136 6.28 7.01 -22.87
CA LEU A 136 6.91 8.32 -23.06
C LEU A 136 7.48 8.47 -24.47
N THR A 137 7.53 9.70 -24.97
CA THR A 137 8.30 10.02 -26.19
C THR A 137 9.80 9.92 -25.93
N ASP A 138 10.61 9.80 -26.98
CA ASP A 138 12.07 9.70 -26.84
C ASP A 138 12.69 10.93 -26.13
N VAL A 139 12.13 12.12 -26.39
CA VAL A 139 12.57 13.37 -25.75
C VAL A 139 12.24 13.38 -24.26
N GLU A 140 11.03 12.98 -23.88
CA GLU A 140 10.62 12.89 -22.48
C GLU A 140 11.43 11.83 -21.74
N ARG A 141 11.65 10.67 -22.38
CA ARG A 141 12.49 9.59 -21.83
C ARG A 141 13.91 10.06 -21.57
N GLY A 142 14.49 10.85 -22.48
CA GLY A 142 15.82 11.46 -22.29
C GLY A 142 15.87 12.35 -21.03
N LYS A 143 14.90 13.24 -20.86
CA LYS A 143 14.82 14.12 -19.68
C LYS A 143 14.58 13.36 -18.37
N VAL A 144 13.71 12.36 -18.39
CA VAL A 144 13.46 11.48 -17.23
C VAL A 144 14.74 10.73 -16.85
N THR A 145 15.48 10.24 -17.84
CA THR A 145 16.74 9.52 -17.61
C THR A 145 17.80 10.44 -16.98
N GLU A 146 17.93 11.67 -17.47
CA GLU A 146 18.84 12.67 -16.88
C GLU A 146 18.49 12.94 -15.39
N LEU A 147 17.20 13.11 -15.08
CA LEU A 147 16.74 13.31 -13.70
C LEU A 147 17.03 12.09 -12.82
N LEU A 148 16.77 10.89 -13.33
CA LEU A 148 16.99 9.65 -12.61
C LEU A 148 18.49 9.42 -12.32
N GLU A 149 19.36 9.69 -13.29
CA GLU A 149 20.81 9.60 -13.11
C GLU A 149 21.30 10.62 -12.07
N PHE A 150 20.82 11.86 -12.14
CA PHE A 150 21.11 12.88 -11.13
C PHE A 150 20.67 12.44 -9.72
N ALA A 151 19.47 11.87 -9.60
CA ALA A 151 18.96 11.36 -8.32
C ALA A 151 19.83 10.22 -7.76
N VAL A 152 20.29 9.31 -8.64
CA VAL A 152 21.19 8.21 -8.27
C VAL A 152 22.52 8.76 -7.76
N ASP A 153 23.10 9.75 -8.44
CA ASP A 153 24.38 10.35 -8.04
C ASP A 153 24.27 11.12 -6.72
N ASP A 154 23.23 11.94 -6.55
CA ASP A 154 22.96 12.68 -5.31
C ASP A 154 22.76 11.74 -4.11
N PHE A 155 21.98 10.67 -4.31
CA PHE A 155 21.75 9.67 -3.27
C PHE A 155 23.03 8.88 -2.93
N GLN A 156 23.83 8.51 -3.94
CA GLN A 156 25.12 7.84 -3.73
C GLN A 156 26.10 8.69 -2.92
N LEU A 157 26.13 10.01 -3.14
CA LEU A 157 26.94 10.92 -2.34
C LEU A 157 26.53 10.91 -0.86
N CYS A 158 25.24 10.80 -0.57
CA CYS A 158 24.73 10.74 0.81
C CYS A 158 25.17 9.48 1.56
N ILE A 159 25.15 8.32 0.90
CA ILE A 159 25.51 7.04 1.52
C ILE A 159 27.02 6.78 1.59
N ARG A 160 27.83 7.52 0.81
CA ARG A 160 29.29 7.28 0.70
C ARG A 160 30.03 7.39 2.03
N ASN A 161 29.57 8.25 2.93
CA ASN A 161 30.24 8.53 4.20
C ASN A 161 29.96 7.46 5.27
N GLU A 162 28.79 6.81 5.23
CA GLU A 162 28.37 5.81 6.23
C GLU A 162 27.57 4.64 5.60
N PRO A 163 28.18 3.86 4.68
CA PRO A 163 27.47 2.87 3.88
C PRO A 163 26.78 1.80 4.73
N ASN A 164 27.40 1.39 5.84
CA ASN A 164 26.88 0.35 6.72
C ASN A 164 25.64 0.77 7.50
N LYS A 165 25.43 2.07 7.76
CA LYS A 165 24.24 2.57 8.47
C LYS A 165 23.02 2.68 7.56
N HIS A 166 23.24 2.80 6.25
CA HIS A 166 22.19 3.09 5.27
C HIS A 166 21.97 1.95 4.26
N VAL A 167 22.49 0.75 4.54
CA VAL A 167 22.39 -0.40 3.62
C VAL A 167 20.95 -0.68 3.22
N LYS A 168 20.01 -0.67 4.15
CA LYS A 168 18.59 -0.93 3.86
C LYS A 168 18.01 0.11 2.89
N PHE A 169 18.25 1.41 3.12
CA PHE A 169 17.79 2.46 2.21
C PHE A 169 18.47 2.39 0.84
N ALA A 170 19.75 1.99 0.79
CA ALA A 170 20.46 1.79 -0.46
C ALA A 170 19.90 0.60 -1.26
N GLN A 171 19.52 -0.47 -0.58
CA GLN A 171 18.79 -1.60 -1.17
C GLN A 171 17.43 -1.17 -1.70
N ASP A 172 16.63 -0.47 -0.90
CA ASP A 172 15.27 -0.06 -1.28
C ASP A 172 15.30 0.95 -2.45
N PHE A 173 16.29 1.85 -2.47
CA PHE A 173 16.54 2.75 -3.59
C PHE A 173 16.96 1.99 -4.86
N ALA A 174 17.86 1.00 -4.73
CA ALA A 174 18.28 0.16 -5.85
C ALA A 174 17.10 -0.62 -6.46
N VAL A 175 16.25 -1.21 -5.62
CA VAL A 175 15.02 -1.91 -6.02
C VAL A 175 14.08 -0.96 -6.77
N SER A 176 13.92 0.26 -6.28
CA SER A 176 13.05 1.25 -6.93
C SER A 176 13.62 1.79 -8.23
N HIS A 177 14.94 2.01 -8.28
CA HIS A 177 15.63 2.41 -9.50
C HIS A 177 15.47 1.35 -10.60
N ILE A 178 15.68 0.07 -10.27
CA ILE A 178 15.48 -0.99 -11.27
C ILE A 178 14.00 -1.09 -11.69
N ARG A 179 13.03 -1.02 -10.76
CA ARG A 179 11.60 -1.01 -11.11
C ARG A 179 11.24 0.15 -12.05
N CYS A 180 11.77 1.34 -11.79
CA CYS A 180 11.59 2.50 -12.66
C CYS A 180 12.19 2.26 -14.05
N LYS A 181 13.44 1.76 -14.14
CA LYS A 181 14.08 1.47 -15.43
C LYS A 181 13.34 0.37 -16.21
N VAL A 182 12.83 -0.64 -15.51
CA VAL A 182 11.98 -1.70 -16.09
C VAL A 182 10.67 -1.12 -16.64
N ALA A 183 10.05 -0.18 -15.94
CA ALA A 183 8.85 0.51 -16.42
C ALA A 183 9.11 1.37 -17.67
N LEU A 184 10.32 1.91 -17.84
CA LEU A 184 10.70 2.74 -18.98
C LEU A 184 11.12 1.92 -20.22
N ASP A 185 11.97 0.91 -20.02
CA ASP A 185 12.68 0.22 -21.11
C ASP A 185 12.44 -1.31 -21.13
N GLY A 186 11.70 -1.84 -20.17
CA GLY A 186 11.49 -3.27 -19.99
C GLY A 186 12.63 -3.97 -19.24
N LEU A 187 12.31 -5.14 -18.69
CA LEU A 187 13.24 -5.95 -17.89
C LEU A 187 14.46 -6.48 -18.67
N PRO A 188 14.33 -6.97 -19.92
CA PRO A 188 15.47 -7.52 -20.66
C PRO A 188 16.60 -6.51 -20.89
N ARG A 189 16.27 -5.24 -21.14
CA ARG A 189 17.26 -4.18 -21.39
C ARG A 189 18.01 -3.73 -20.13
N ASN A 190 17.48 -4.05 -18.95
CA ASN A 190 18.03 -3.63 -17.67
C ASN A 190 18.65 -4.77 -16.86
N ARG A 191 18.88 -5.93 -17.48
CA ARG A 191 19.48 -7.10 -16.83
C ARG A 191 20.85 -6.82 -16.24
N GLU A 192 21.71 -6.11 -16.97
CA GLU A 192 23.06 -5.77 -16.49
C GLU A 192 23.01 -4.90 -15.22
N LEU A 193 22.08 -3.94 -15.18
CA LEU A 193 21.86 -3.10 -14.01
C LEU A 193 21.37 -3.91 -12.81
N LEU A 194 20.42 -4.83 -13.05
CA LEU A 194 19.93 -5.74 -12.02
C LEU A 194 21.04 -6.65 -11.49
N ASP A 195 21.86 -7.25 -12.37
CA ASP A 195 23.00 -8.10 -11.98
C ASP A 195 24.07 -7.31 -11.22
N ARG A 196 24.25 -6.03 -11.55
CA ARG A 196 25.12 -5.13 -10.78
C ARG A 196 24.56 -4.92 -9.38
N TYR A 197 23.26 -4.60 -9.23
CA TYR A 197 22.64 -4.39 -7.92
C TYR A 197 22.60 -5.65 -7.07
N ALA A 198 22.27 -6.81 -7.65
CA ALA A 198 22.27 -8.09 -6.95
C ALA A 198 23.67 -8.46 -6.41
N ARG A 199 24.74 -8.12 -7.15
CA ARG A 199 26.12 -8.29 -6.66
C ARG A 199 26.51 -7.31 -5.56
N MET A 200 26.04 -6.07 -5.62
CA MET A 200 26.31 -5.06 -4.59
C MET A 200 25.53 -5.33 -3.30
N TYR A 201 24.33 -5.91 -3.40
CA TYR A 201 23.44 -6.18 -2.28
C TYR A 201 22.96 -7.63 -2.27
N PRO A 202 23.85 -8.60 -1.98
CA PRO A 202 23.54 -10.03 -2.12
C PRO A 202 22.51 -10.58 -1.12
N THR A 203 22.19 -9.83 -0.07
CA THR A 203 21.18 -10.17 0.94
C THR A 203 19.83 -9.48 0.70
N CYS A 204 19.67 -8.74 -0.40
CA CYS A 204 18.41 -8.09 -0.75
C CYS A 204 17.46 -9.08 -1.43
N LEU A 205 16.41 -9.49 -0.71
CA LEU A 205 15.44 -10.47 -1.19
C LEU A 205 14.72 -9.99 -2.48
N ASP A 206 14.29 -8.73 -2.54
CA ASP A 206 13.61 -8.18 -3.73
C ASP A 206 14.47 -8.26 -4.99
N LEU A 207 15.76 -7.91 -4.90
CA LEU A 207 16.68 -7.99 -6.04
C LEU A 207 16.90 -9.45 -6.46
N ALA A 208 17.08 -10.36 -5.51
CA ALA A 208 17.24 -11.79 -5.81
C ALA A 208 15.99 -12.39 -6.48
N LEU A 209 14.79 -12.05 -5.99
CA LEU A 209 13.52 -12.49 -6.58
C LEU A 209 13.29 -11.89 -7.97
N MET A 210 13.68 -10.62 -8.19
CA MET A 210 13.65 -10.01 -9.52
C MET A 210 14.57 -10.75 -10.48
N SER A 211 15.83 -10.99 -10.10
CA SER A 211 16.81 -11.74 -10.91
C SER A 211 16.29 -13.15 -11.24
N ALA A 212 15.72 -13.84 -10.25
CA ALA A 212 15.16 -15.18 -10.43
C ALA A 212 14.03 -15.22 -11.46
N ARG A 213 13.21 -14.15 -11.56
CA ARG A 213 12.12 -14.05 -12.53
C ARG A 213 12.60 -13.68 -13.93
N VAL A 214 13.69 -12.92 -14.08
CA VAL A 214 14.23 -12.52 -15.40
C VAL A 214 14.75 -13.71 -16.20
N GLU A 215 15.49 -14.62 -15.55
CA GLU A 215 16.07 -15.80 -16.19
C GLU A 215 15.02 -16.80 -16.72
N ASN A 216 13.74 -16.56 -16.43
CA ASN A 216 12.62 -17.41 -16.83
C ASN A 216 11.95 -16.92 -18.13
N TYR A 217 12.27 -15.72 -18.63
CA TYR A 217 11.73 -15.15 -19.88
C TYR A 217 12.57 -15.47 -21.13
N ASP A 218 13.79 -16.00 -20.97
CA ASP A 218 14.75 -16.20 -22.07
C ASP A 218 14.57 -17.53 -22.84
N GLY A 219 13.45 -18.25 -22.68
CA GLY A 219 13.20 -19.51 -23.40
C GLY A 219 11.71 -19.79 -23.69
N GLU A 220 11.41 -20.65 -24.68
CA GLU A 220 10.06 -21.12 -25.08
C GLU A 220 9.35 -22.00 -24.02
N GLY A 221 9.68 -21.80 -22.76
CA GLY A 221 8.97 -22.31 -21.60
C GLY A 221 9.44 -21.54 -20.37
N LEU A 222 8.56 -21.36 -19.39
CA LEU A 222 8.92 -20.84 -18.07
C LEU A 222 10.03 -21.73 -17.49
N SER A 223 11.27 -21.33 -17.72
CA SER A 223 12.46 -21.83 -17.04
C SER A 223 12.29 -21.49 -15.56
N PHE A 224 12.80 -22.30 -14.64
CA PHE A 224 12.85 -21.95 -13.21
C PHE A 224 14.30 -21.87 -12.71
N HIS A 225 15.25 -21.83 -13.66
CA HIS A 225 16.67 -21.85 -13.38
C HIS A 225 17.09 -20.65 -12.52
N GLY A 226 16.41 -19.50 -12.67
CA GLY A 226 16.67 -18.32 -11.87
C GLY A 226 16.45 -18.52 -10.37
N PHE A 227 15.43 -19.28 -9.98
CA PHE A 227 15.20 -19.59 -8.56
C PHE A 227 16.25 -20.56 -8.00
N GLU A 228 16.66 -21.56 -8.78
CA GLU A 228 17.75 -22.46 -8.38
C GLU A 228 19.06 -21.68 -8.18
N ASN A 229 19.37 -20.77 -9.11
CA ASN A 229 20.53 -19.89 -9.01
C ASN A 229 20.46 -18.97 -7.79
N ALA A 230 19.28 -18.42 -7.47
CA ALA A 230 19.09 -17.60 -6.28
C ALA A 230 19.33 -18.39 -5.00
N ILE A 231 18.84 -19.63 -4.89
CA ILE A 231 19.06 -20.52 -3.75
C ILE A 231 20.55 -20.85 -3.59
N ILE A 232 21.24 -21.19 -4.68
CA ILE A 232 22.67 -21.56 -4.65
C ILE A 232 23.56 -20.36 -4.29
N LYS A 233 23.24 -19.17 -4.81
CA LYS A 233 24.03 -17.95 -4.59
C LYS A 233 23.68 -17.22 -3.29
N TRP A 234 22.60 -17.61 -2.60
CA TRP A 234 22.19 -16.94 -1.38
C TRP A 234 23.28 -17.05 -0.30
N PRO A 235 23.65 -15.95 0.38
CA PRO A 235 24.73 -16.00 1.36
C PRO A 235 24.43 -16.96 2.51
N ASN A 236 25.40 -17.82 2.85
CA ASN A 236 25.27 -18.77 3.96
C ASN A 236 25.02 -18.04 5.28
N GLY A 237 23.96 -18.42 5.99
CA GLY A 237 23.58 -17.83 7.27
C GLY A 237 22.85 -16.48 7.17
N ALA A 238 22.58 -15.98 5.96
CA ALA A 238 21.69 -14.84 5.77
C ALA A 238 20.23 -15.27 5.74
N ASP A 239 19.38 -14.48 6.41
CA ASP A 239 17.94 -14.71 6.47
C ASP A 239 17.25 -14.46 5.13
N GLY A 240 16.14 -15.15 4.86
CA GLY A 240 15.33 -14.99 3.65
C GLY A 240 15.41 -16.19 2.71
N LEU A 241 16.26 -17.17 2.97
CA LEU A 241 16.37 -18.39 2.17
C LEU A 241 15.05 -19.16 2.15
N GLN A 242 14.35 -19.25 3.28
CA GLN A 242 13.05 -19.92 3.34
C GLN A 242 11.99 -19.16 2.57
N CYS A 243 12.09 -17.83 2.53
CA CYS A 243 11.22 -17.00 1.71
C CYS A 243 11.47 -17.24 0.21
N ILE A 244 12.73 -17.45 -0.23
CA ILE A 244 13.01 -17.78 -1.63
C ILE A 244 12.36 -19.10 -2.03
N TRP A 245 12.48 -20.14 -1.18
CA TRP A 245 11.78 -21.41 -1.39
C TRP A 245 10.27 -21.25 -1.48
N TYR A 246 9.69 -20.45 -0.58
CA TYR A 246 8.27 -20.16 -0.57
C TYR A 246 7.81 -19.48 -1.87
N ARG A 247 8.50 -18.41 -2.27
CA ARG A 247 8.22 -17.66 -3.51
C ARG A 247 8.43 -18.48 -4.77
N TYR A 248 9.35 -19.45 -4.74
CA TYR A 248 9.55 -20.38 -5.83
C TYR A 248 8.33 -21.32 -5.97
N ALA A 249 7.85 -21.89 -4.87
CA ALA A 249 6.66 -22.73 -4.87
C ALA A 249 5.39 -21.95 -5.30
N GLU A 250 5.20 -20.75 -4.73
CA GLU A 250 4.10 -19.84 -5.09
C GLU A 250 4.12 -19.55 -6.61
N TYR A 251 5.28 -19.19 -7.16
CA TYR A 251 5.41 -18.91 -8.60
C TYR A 251 5.13 -20.14 -9.48
N ALA A 252 5.50 -21.35 -9.04
CA ALA A 252 5.17 -22.58 -9.75
C ALA A 252 3.66 -22.86 -9.73
N LEU A 253 2.99 -22.61 -8.60
CA LEU A 253 1.53 -22.74 -8.45
C LEU A 253 0.78 -21.73 -9.31
N ASP A 254 1.18 -20.46 -9.27
CA ASP A 254 0.59 -19.37 -10.08
C ASP A 254 0.72 -19.64 -11.58
N SER A 255 1.81 -20.31 -11.98
CA SER A 255 2.07 -20.73 -13.37
C SER A 255 1.29 -22.00 -13.76
N GLY A 256 0.43 -22.54 -12.89
CA GLY A 256 -0.35 -23.75 -13.11
C GLY A 256 0.46 -25.06 -13.06
N LYS A 257 1.72 -25.03 -12.61
CA LYS A 257 2.61 -26.21 -12.55
C LYS A 257 2.59 -26.85 -11.17
N THR A 258 1.44 -27.40 -10.80
CA THR A 258 1.23 -28.03 -9.47
C THR A 258 2.17 -29.19 -9.19
N ASP A 259 2.49 -30.01 -10.20
CA ASP A 259 3.39 -31.16 -10.04
C ASP A 259 4.81 -30.72 -9.71
N LEU A 260 5.27 -29.64 -10.35
CA LEU A 260 6.57 -29.04 -10.03
C LEU A 260 6.58 -28.46 -8.62
N ALA A 261 5.53 -27.75 -8.21
CA ALA A 261 5.42 -27.23 -6.86
C ALA A 261 5.51 -28.35 -5.81
N LYS A 262 4.88 -29.51 -6.08
CA LYS A 262 4.97 -30.70 -5.23
C LYS A 262 6.39 -31.26 -5.14
N GLU A 263 7.05 -31.46 -6.28
CA GLU A 263 8.45 -31.93 -6.33
C GLU A 263 9.39 -30.97 -5.57
N LEU A 264 9.18 -29.65 -5.74
CA LEU A 264 9.96 -28.62 -5.06
C LEU A 264 9.78 -28.67 -3.55
N MET A 265 8.55 -28.82 -3.06
CA MET A 265 8.27 -28.92 -1.62
C MET A 265 8.78 -30.23 -1.02
N GLU A 266 8.74 -31.34 -1.76
CA GLU A 266 9.37 -32.59 -1.34
C GLU A 266 10.89 -32.46 -1.24
N ARG A 267 11.53 -31.84 -2.24
CA ARG A 267 12.97 -31.56 -2.25
C ARG A 267 13.36 -30.68 -1.09
N TRP A 268 12.66 -29.56 -0.89
CA TRP A 268 12.87 -28.66 0.24
C TRP A 268 12.74 -29.38 1.57
N PHE A 269 11.69 -30.18 1.77
CA PHE A 269 11.46 -30.89 3.02
C PHE A 269 12.60 -31.86 3.34
N LEU A 270 13.02 -32.67 2.37
CA LEU A 270 14.07 -33.67 2.56
C LEU A 270 15.46 -33.05 2.73
N SER A 271 15.77 -31.99 1.98
CA SER A 271 17.14 -31.42 1.92
C SER A 271 17.38 -30.25 2.87
N VAL A 272 16.31 -29.56 3.32
CA VAL A 272 16.44 -28.35 4.13
C VAL A 272 15.79 -28.54 5.49
N TRP A 273 14.53 -28.97 5.52
CA TRP A 273 13.74 -28.99 6.75
C TRP A 273 14.10 -30.18 7.66
N LYS A 274 14.05 -31.40 7.13
CA LYS A 274 14.31 -32.63 7.89
C LYS A 274 15.71 -32.72 8.49
N LEU A 275 16.71 -32.14 7.80
CA LEU A 275 18.10 -32.09 8.30
C LEU A 275 18.28 -31.07 9.43
N LYS A 276 17.53 -29.96 9.42
CA LYS A 276 17.61 -28.92 10.45
C LYS A 276 16.74 -29.22 11.67
N TYR A 277 15.60 -29.91 11.49
CA TYR A 277 14.64 -30.21 12.55
C TYR A 277 14.24 -31.70 12.56
N PRO A 278 15.18 -32.61 12.89
CA PRO A 278 14.90 -34.04 12.91
C PRO A 278 13.89 -34.47 14.00
N ASP A 279 13.79 -33.72 15.10
CA ASP A 279 12.94 -34.05 16.25
C ASP A 279 11.50 -33.50 16.17
N PHE A 280 11.15 -32.77 15.11
CA PHE A 280 9.77 -32.26 14.95
C PHE A 280 8.75 -33.40 14.81
N ASP A 281 9.19 -34.58 14.32
CA ASP A 281 8.40 -35.81 14.23
C ASP A 281 8.25 -36.56 15.58
N VAL A 282 8.96 -36.18 16.66
CA VAL A 282 9.09 -37.02 17.88
C VAL A 282 8.19 -36.55 19.04
N TYR A 283 7.67 -35.31 19.02
CA TYR A 283 6.79 -34.77 20.07
C TYR A 283 5.28 -34.94 19.78
N HIS A 284 4.92 -35.76 18.80
CA HIS A 284 3.55 -35.97 18.32
C HIS A 284 2.55 -36.66 19.29
N THR A 285 2.91 -36.91 20.56
CA THR A 285 2.06 -37.75 21.45
C THR A 285 1.31 -36.98 22.56
N GLU A 286 1.59 -35.71 22.85
CA GLU A 286 0.97 -35.03 24.02
C GLU A 286 0.01 -33.86 23.72
N MET A 287 -0.18 -33.46 22.46
CA MET A 287 -1.02 -32.30 22.09
C MET A 287 -2.43 -32.64 21.58
N THR A 288 -2.89 -33.87 21.75
CA THR A 288 -4.23 -34.33 21.32
C THR A 288 -5.39 -33.85 22.19
N ASN A 289 -5.15 -33.10 23.28
CA ASN A 289 -6.19 -32.72 24.25
C ASN A 289 -6.65 -31.26 24.22
N LEU A 290 -6.37 -30.49 23.16
CA LEU A 290 -6.76 -29.06 23.07
C LEU A 290 -7.71 -28.71 21.90
N CYS A 291 -8.22 -29.70 21.15
CA CYS A 291 -9.10 -29.45 20.01
C CYS A 291 -10.57 -29.15 20.35
N ASN A 292 -10.93 -29.02 21.63
CA ASN A 292 -12.25 -28.55 22.06
C ASN A 292 -12.07 -27.43 23.07
N ASP A 293 -11.77 -26.22 22.62
CA ASP A 293 -12.43 -25.05 23.21
C ASP A 293 -12.31 -23.80 22.35
N SER A 294 -13.45 -23.13 22.26
CA SER A 294 -13.69 -21.86 21.62
C SER A 294 -12.68 -20.78 22.02
N CYS A 295 -12.43 -19.88 21.05
CA CYS A 295 -11.79 -18.58 21.18
C CYS A 295 -11.86 -17.97 22.59
N THR A 296 -10.79 -18.14 23.39
CA THR A 296 -10.45 -17.22 24.48
C THR A 296 -8.92 -17.18 24.64
N PRO A 297 -8.32 -16.00 24.88
CA PRO A 297 -6.89 -15.90 25.16
C PRO A 297 -6.68 -16.08 26.65
N THR A 298 -6.04 -17.17 27.08
CA THR A 298 -5.60 -17.29 28.48
C THR A 298 -4.21 -17.90 28.58
N SER A 299 -3.32 -17.07 29.14
CA SER A 299 -2.03 -17.32 29.80
C SER A 299 -1.19 -18.56 29.44
N VAL A 300 -0.05 -18.25 28.81
CA VAL A 300 1.32 -18.74 29.07
C VAL A 300 1.50 -20.23 29.36
N SER A 301 1.95 -20.97 28.33
CA SER A 301 3.02 -21.94 28.50
C SER A 301 4.13 -21.59 27.49
N SER A 302 5.20 -20.97 27.99
CA SER A 302 6.43 -20.80 27.23
C SER A 302 7.00 -22.17 26.90
N LEU A 303 6.78 -22.66 25.68
CA LEU A 303 7.59 -23.74 25.16
C LEU A 303 8.98 -23.15 24.93
N GLY A 304 9.93 -23.51 25.80
CA GLY A 304 11.29 -23.02 25.80
C GLY A 304 12.03 -23.45 24.55
N PHE A 305 11.84 -22.73 23.45
CA PHE A 305 12.84 -22.67 22.40
C PHE A 305 13.92 -21.71 22.89
N SER A 306 15.07 -22.29 23.22
CA SER A 306 16.31 -21.55 23.45
C SER A 306 16.50 -20.55 22.32
N ALA A 307 16.24 -19.28 22.62
CA ALA A 307 16.43 -18.14 21.74
C ALA A 307 17.93 -17.95 21.49
N SER A 308 18.52 -18.77 20.63
CA SER A 308 19.66 -18.35 19.82
C SER A 308 19.09 -17.58 18.63
N ALA A 309 19.55 -16.35 18.46
CA ALA A 309 19.07 -15.36 17.49
C ALA A 309 19.24 -15.77 16.02
N THR A 310 18.56 -16.82 15.56
CA THR A 310 18.23 -17.03 14.15
C THR A 310 16.95 -16.28 13.85
N SER A 311 16.93 -15.49 12.78
CA SER A 311 15.85 -14.55 12.53
C SER A 311 14.47 -15.21 12.51
N ASN A 312 13.51 -14.44 12.98
CA ASN A 312 12.11 -14.84 12.96
C ASN A 312 11.59 -15.07 11.52
N MET A 313 12.19 -14.43 10.51
CA MET A 313 11.72 -14.52 9.11
C MET A 313 11.90 -15.92 8.53
N ASP A 314 13.10 -16.50 8.61
CA ASP A 314 13.34 -17.83 8.03
C ASP A 314 12.56 -18.91 8.76
N LEU A 315 12.38 -18.80 10.08
CA LEU A 315 11.52 -19.73 10.83
C LEU A 315 10.06 -19.66 10.35
N VAL A 316 9.51 -18.45 10.24
CA VAL A 316 8.11 -18.22 9.83
C VAL A 316 7.88 -18.73 8.41
N TYR A 317 8.73 -18.36 7.45
CA TYR A 317 8.61 -18.86 6.07
C TYR A 317 8.88 -20.37 5.98
N GLY A 318 9.74 -20.92 6.84
CA GLY A 318 9.92 -22.36 6.96
C GLY A 318 8.66 -23.09 7.39
N LEU A 319 7.90 -22.53 8.35
CA LEU A 319 6.61 -23.06 8.78
C LEU A 319 5.52 -22.90 7.70
N LEU A 320 5.55 -21.81 6.92
CA LEU A 320 4.67 -21.67 5.74
C LEU A 320 4.97 -22.72 4.66
N ASN A 321 6.25 -22.95 4.37
CA ASN A 321 6.68 -24.03 3.47
C ASN A 321 6.25 -25.41 4.00
N LEU A 322 6.37 -25.65 5.31
CA LEU A 322 5.93 -26.90 5.94
C LEU A 322 4.42 -27.09 5.79
N SER A 323 3.64 -26.03 6.00
CA SER A 323 2.20 -26.06 5.77
C SER A 323 1.86 -26.43 4.34
N LEU A 324 2.53 -25.79 3.37
CA LEU A 324 2.31 -26.06 1.94
C LEU A 324 2.68 -27.50 1.58
N TYR A 325 3.82 -27.99 2.06
CA TYR A 325 4.25 -29.37 1.90
C TYR A 325 3.21 -30.36 2.46
N ASN A 326 2.78 -30.18 3.72
CA ASN A 326 1.80 -31.06 4.36
C ASN A 326 0.45 -31.05 3.64
N LEU A 327 0.01 -29.88 3.14
CA LEU A 327 -1.19 -29.75 2.33
C LEU A 327 -1.08 -30.58 1.03
N MET A 328 0.07 -30.53 0.35
CA MET A 328 0.32 -31.34 -0.85
C MET A 328 0.39 -32.85 -0.57
N GLN A 329 0.75 -33.25 0.65
CA GLN A 329 0.71 -34.64 1.13
C GLN A 329 -0.66 -35.06 1.68
N ARG A 330 -1.68 -34.18 1.59
CA ARG A 330 -3.04 -34.40 2.14
C ARG A 330 -3.07 -34.57 3.68
N GLN A 331 -2.06 -34.05 4.37
CA GLN A 331 -1.96 -34.04 5.82
C GLN A 331 -2.53 -32.72 6.37
N HIS A 332 -3.85 -32.57 6.29
CA HIS A 332 -4.54 -31.31 6.63
C HIS A 332 -4.30 -30.86 8.07
N GLU A 333 -4.29 -31.77 9.05
CA GLU A 333 -4.04 -31.44 10.45
C GLU A 333 -2.64 -30.88 10.69
N GLU A 334 -1.62 -31.49 10.06
CA GLU A 334 -0.23 -31.05 10.19
C GLU A 334 0.02 -29.75 9.42
N ALA A 335 -0.66 -29.54 8.29
CA ALA A 335 -0.65 -28.28 7.58
C ALA A 335 -1.26 -27.16 8.45
N GLN A 336 -2.40 -27.43 9.08
CA GLN A 336 -3.08 -26.49 9.98
C GLN A 336 -2.22 -26.13 11.18
N LYS A 337 -1.54 -27.10 11.80
CA LYS A 337 -0.60 -26.85 12.91
C LYS A 337 0.54 -25.95 12.47
N ALA A 338 1.17 -26.24 11.34
CA ALA A 338 2.30 -25.48 10.82
C ALA A 338 1.93 -24.03 10.51
N ILE A 339 0.80 -23.78 9.83
CA ILE A 339 0.38 -22.41 9.51
C ILE A 339 -0.06 -21.62 10.74
N THR A 340 -0.68 -22.29 11.72
CA THR A 340 -1.02 -21.67 13.01
C THR A 340 0.24 -21.27 13.78
N GLN A 341 1.28 -22.11 13.75
CA GLN A 341 2.58 -21.79 14.35
C GLN A 341 3.27 -20.64 13.60
N ALA A 342 3.20 -20.60 12.27
CA ALA A 342 3.74 -19.49 11.48
C ALA A 342 3.09 -18.16 11.88
N LEU A 343 1.76 -18.12 11.98
CA LEU A 343 1.00 -16.95 12.42
C LEU A 343 1.36 -16.52 13.85
N LYS A 344 1.54 -17.48 14.78
CA LYS A 344 1.97 -17.18 16.16
C LYS A 344 3.39 -16.65 16.21
N GLY A 345 4.30 -17.20 15.42
CA GLY A 345 5.70 -16.78 15.34
C GLY A 345 5.92 -15.45 14.61
N ALA A 346 5.01 -15.05 13.71
CA ALA A 346 5.18 -13.89 12.85
C ALA A 346 5.60 -12.61 13.59
N SER A 347 6.65 -11.95 13.10
CA SER A 347 6.97 -10.58 13.51
C SER A 347 5.91 -9.60 13.01
N ARG A 348 5.93 -8.36 13.50
CA ARG A 348 4.98 -7.33 13.07
C ARG A 348 5.01 -7.10 11.56
N GLU A 349 6.20 -7.16 10.95
CA GLU A 349 6.42 -6.93 9.52
C GLU A 349 5.84 -8.08 8.67
N ASN A 350 5.91 -9.31 9.16
CA ASN A 350 5.45 -10.51 8.44
C ASN A 350 4.02 -10.93 8.79
N TYR A 351 3.40 -10.27 9.79
CA TYR A 351 2.09 -10.67 10.33
C TYR A 351 0.99 -10.63 9.26
N ALA A 352 0.92 -9.56 8.47
CA ALA A 352 -0.09 -9.42 7.41
C ALA A 352 0.04 -10.54 6.36
N CYS A 353 1.27 -10.91 5.98
CA CYS A 353 1.52 -12.04 5.08
C CYS A 353 1.02 -13.36 5.68
N CYS A 354 1.34 -13.63 6.95
CA CYS A 354 0.90 -14.86 7.61
C CYS A 354 -0.62 -14.93 7.80
N VAL A 355 -1.27 -13.80 8.10
CA VAL A 355 -2.74 -13.70 8.18
C VAL A 355 -3.37 -14.01 6.83
N ARG A 356 -2.80 -13.49 5.76
CA ARG A 356 -3.22 -13.73 4.38
C ARG A 356 -3.19 -15.22 4.04
N GLU A 357 -2.06 -15.87 4.28
CA GLU A 357 -1.91 -17.32 4.03
C GLU A 357 -2.80 -18.15 4.94
N HIS A 358 -2.91 -17.80 6.22
CA HIS A 358 -3.79 -18.49 7.16
C HIS A 358 -5.25 -18.37 6.74
N ALA A 359 -5.71 -17.19 6.31
CA ALA A 359 -7.05 -16.99 5.78
C ALA A 359 -7.31 -17.83 4.51
N ALA A 360 -6.35 -17.86 3.58
CA ALA A 360 -6.44 -18.69 2.38
C ALA A 360 -6.51 -20.19 2.71
N PHE A 361 -5.72 -20.66 3.68
CA PHE A 361 -5.79 -22.06 4.12
C PHE A 361 -7.17 -22.42 4.67
N MET A 362 -7.74 -21.54 5.52
CA MET A 362 -9.06 -21.78 6.11
C MET A 362 -10.16 -21.96 5.05
N LEU A 363 -10.03 -21.37 3.84
CA LEU A 363 -10.93 -21.58 2.70
C LEU A 363 -10.89 -22.97 2.08
N THR A 364 -9.70 -23.59 2.06
CA THR A 364 -9.50 -24.87 1.38
C THR A 364 -9.97 -26.07 2.19
N ASP A 365 -10.28 -25.86 3.47
CA ASP A 365 -10.97 -26.86 4.28
C ASP A 365 -12.38 -27.09 3.70
N GLU A 366 -12.75 -28.35 3.46
CA GLU A 366 -14.00 -28.79 2.83
C GLU A 366 -15.27 -28.19 3.49
N CYS A 367 -15.13 -27.65 4.70
CA CYS A 367 -16.17 -26.95 5.45
C CYS A 367 -16.69 -25.65 4.81
N LEU A 368 -15.96 -24.97 3.92
CA LEU A 368 -16.46 -23.75 3.26
C LEU A 368 -17.17 -23.96 1.93
N LEU A 369 -17.02 -25.15 1.34
CA LEU A 369 -17.66 -25.52 0.08
C LEU A 369 -19.04 -26.19 0.27
N LYS A 370 -19.32 -26.73 1.46
CA LYS A 370 -20.54 -27.52 1.72
C LYS A 370 -21.73 -26.71 2.22
N ASP A 371 -21.51 -25.55 2.84
CA ASP A 371 -22.58 -24.65 3.29
C ASP A 371 -22.23 -23.20 2.92
N SER A 372 -23.25 -22.39 2.63
CA SER A 372 -23.13 -20.94 2.43
C SER A 372 -22.09 -20.35 3.39
N ILE A 373 -21.10 -19.61 2.87
CA ILE A 373 -20.08 -18.93 3.69
C ILE A 373 -20.79 -18.24 4.86
N HIS A 374 -20.66 -18.81 6.06
CA HIS A 374 -21.32 -18.25 7.23
C HIS A 374 -20.62 -16.93 7.56
N VAL A 375 -21.31 -15.81 7.32
CA VAL A 375 -20.86 -14.45 7.61
C VAL A 375 -20.20 -14.37 8.99
N SER A 376 -20.80 -15.03 9.99
CA SER A 376 -20.27 -15.10 11.36
C SER A 376 -18.87 -15.70 11.47
N ARG A 377 -18.52 -16.71 10.65
CA ARG A 377 -17.18 -17.32 10.67
C ARG A 377 -16.13 -16.36 10.10
N VAL A 378 -16.42 -15.68 8.99
CA VAL A 378 -15.52 -14.69 8.38
C VAL A 378 -15.26 -13.53 9.35
N VAL A 379 -16.33 -13.02 9.95
CA VAL A 379 -16.28 -11.94 10.96
C VAL A 379 -15.48 -12.36 12.19
N ASN A 380 -15.72 -13.57 12.71
CA ASN A 380 -14.97 -14.10 13.85
C ASN A 380 -13.48 -14.29 13.54
N LEU A 381 -13.15 -14.73 12.33
CA LEU A 381 -11.77 -14.89 11.88
C LEU A 381 -11.05 -13.53 11.83
N ILE A 382 -11.68 -12.53 11.22
CA ILE A 382 -11.14 -11.17 11.12
C ILE A 382 -10.98 -10.55 12.52
N ASN A 383 -11.99 -10.66 13.38
CA ASN A 383 -11.91 -10.20 14.77
C ASN A 383 -10.78 -10.90 15.54
N GLY A 384 -10.59 -12.21 15.32
CA GLY A 384 -9.49 -12.97 15.88
C GLY A 384 -8.12 -12.38 15.52
N TYR A 385 -7.93 -12.00 14.26
CA TYR A 385 -6.69 -11.34 13.83
C TYR A 385 -6.55 -9.93 14.40
N LEU A 386 -7.61 -9.11 14.35
CA LEU A 386 -7.57 -7.72 14.80
C LEU A 386 -7.34 -7.55 16.31
N ASN A 387 -7.68 -8.57 17.10
CA ASN A 387 -7.39 -8.58 18.54
C ASN A 387 -5.91 -8.79 18.87
N ASP A 388 -5.07 -9.16 17.89
CA ASP A 388 -3.63 -9.29 18.06
C ASP A 388 -2.95 -7.92 18.07
N SER A 389 -2.01 -7.70 18.99
CA SER A 389 -1.26 -6.44 19.10
C SER A 389 -0.37 -6.14 17.88
N ARG A 390 -0.10 -7.13 17.03
CA ARG A 390 0.62 -7.00 15.76
C ARG A 390 -0.28 -6.56 14.62
N ALA A 391 -1.60 -6.78 14.72
CA ALA A 391 -2.57 -6.47 13.67
C ALA A 391 -2.82 -4.97 13.50
N SER A 392 -2.60 -4.19 14.57
CA SER A 392 -2.71 -2.75 14.52
C SER A 392 -1.31 -2.12 14.48
N PRO A 393 -0.84 -1.67 13.30
CA PRO A 393 0.03 -0.53 13.31
C PRO A 393 -0.88 0.65 13.66
N VAL A 394 -0.89 1.08 14.92
CA VAL A 394 -1.33 2.46 15.18
C VAL A 394 -0.24 3.32 14.53
N ILE A 395 -0.43 3.60 13.24
CA ILE A 395 0.40 4.55 12.53
C ILE A 395 -0.02 5.89 13.12
N GLU A 396 0.71 6.31 14.14
CA GLU A 396 0.46 7.60 14.75
C GLU A 396 0.79 8.68 13.72
N PRO A 397 -0.17 9.56 13.38
CA PRO A 397 0.06 10.58 12.39
C PRO A 397 1.23 11.48 12.78
N LEU A 398 2.03 11.86 11.80
CA LEU A 398 3.16 12.77 11.94
C LEU A 398 2.78 14.07 12.65
N SER A 399 1.60 14.62 12.36
CA SER A 399 1.05 15.77 13.07
C SER A 399 0.79 15.52 14.56
N ARG A 400 0.45 14.30 14.98
CA ARG A 400 0.27 13.98 16.41
C ARG A 400 1.61 13.94 17.13
N LYS A 401 2.65 13.33 16.54
CA LYS A 401 4.02 13.38 17.05
C LYS A 401 4.50 14.83 17.22
N PHE A 402 4.26 15.67 16.21
CA PHE A 402 4.58 17.11 16.28
C PHE A 402 3.88 17.84 17.45
N ILE A 403 2.65 17.45 17.79
CA ILE A 403 1.90 18.05 18.91
C ILE A 403 2.50 17.65 20.25
N GLU A 404 3.18 16.51 20.35
CA GLU A 404 3.85 16.08 21.57
C GLU A 404 4.98 17.04 21.96
N ASP A 405 5.65 17.60 20.97
CA ASP A 405 6.76 18.56 21.12
C ASP A 405 6.30 19.99 21.48
N VAL A 406 4.99 20.23 21.62
CA VAL A 406 4.47 21.55 21.99
C VAL A 406 4.57 21.77 23.51
N ASP A 407 5.50 22.62 23.94
CA ASP A 407 5.78 22.97 25.35
C ASP A 407 4.55 23.43 26.17
N LYS A 408 3.48 23.90 25.51
CA LYS A 408 2.29 24.46 26.17
C LYS A 408 1.19 23.40 26.32
N PRO A 409 0.98 22.80 27.51
CA PRO A 409 0.05 21.67 27.69
C PRO A 409 -1.41 22.03 27.39
N LYS A 410 -1.84 23.26 27.67
CA LYS A 410 -3.21 23.72 27.34
C LYS A 410 -3.43 23.81 25.83
N LEU A 411 -2.42 24.25 25.07
CA LEU A 411 -2.49 24.31 23.62
C LEU A 411 -2.45 22.90 23.02
N GLN A 412 -1.59 22.05 23.56
CA GLN A 412 -1.51 20.63 23.20
C GLN A 412 -2.86 19.92 23.39
N GLN A 413 -3.51 20.10 24.55
CA GLN A 413 -4.82 19.53 24.84
C GLN A 413 -5.90 20.10 23.91
N LEU A 414 -5.87 21.41 23.64
CA LEU A 414 -6.81 22.04 22.71
C LEU A 414 -6.67 21.46 21.30
N ILE A 415 -5.45 21.31 20.79
CA ILE A 415 -5.20 20.74 19.46
C ILE A 415 -5.59 19.27 19.43
N LYS A 416 -5.24 18.48 20.47
CA LYS A 416 -5.67 17.07 20.58
C LYS A 416 -7.19 16.92 20.56
N ASN A 417 -7.93 17.87 21.17
CA ASN A 417 -9.39 17.89 21.13
C ASN A 417 -9.97 18.28 19.75
N PHE A 418 -9.24 19.06 18.95
CA PHE A 418 -9.65 19.41 17.58
C PHE A 418 -9.38 18.30 16.56
N LEU A 419 -8.37 17.45 16.80
CA LEU A 419 -8.05 16.34 15.92
C LEU A 419 -9.03 15.18 16.15
N CYS A 420 -9.68 14.74 15.08
CA CYS A 420 -10.51 13.53 15.12
C CYS A 420 -9.65 12.30 15.47
N PRO A 421 -10.22 11.27 16.11
CA PRO A 421 -9.55 9.98 16.26
C PRO A 421 -9.12 9.45 14.89
N VAL A 422 -7.92 8.86 14.82
CA VAL A 422 -7.43 8.22 13.59
C VAL A 422 -8.31 7.00 13.34
N SER A 423 -8.85 6.86 12.13
CA SER A 423 -9.62 5.67 11.78
C SER A 423 -8.72 4.44 11.76
N THR A 424 -9.31 3.30 12.09
CA THR A 424 -8.64 2.00 12.00
C THR A 424 -8.23 1.69 10.56
N ASN A 425 -6.98 1.26 10.38
CA ASN A 425 -6.46 0.85 9.08
C ASN A 425 -7.19 -0.41 8.56
N SER A 426 -7.76 -0.33 7.35
CA SER A 426 -8.49 -1.43 6.72
C SER A 426 -7.61 -2.38 5.89
N LEU A 427 -6.29 -2.14 5.80
CA LEU A 427 -5.38 -2.93 4.97
C LEU A 427 -5.38 -4.42 5.34
N LEU A 428 -5.35 -4.76 6.63
CA LEU A 428 -5.35 -6.16 7.05
C LEU A 428 -6.68 -6.85 6.71
N VAL A 429 -7.80 -6.17 6.98
CA VAL A 429 -9.14 -6.65 6.62
C VAL A 429 -9.22 -6.89 5.11
N ASN A 430 -8.76 -5.94 4.31
CA ASN A 430 -8.75 -6.05 2.86
C ASN A 430 -7.81 -7.17 2.37
N SER A 431 -6.65 -7.38 2.99
CA SER A 431 -5.77 -8.50 2.66
C SER A 431 -6.43 -9.85 2.94
N VAL A 432 -7.20 -9.97 4.03
CA VAL A 432 -7.97 -11.17 4.34
C VAL A 432 -9.06 -11.36 3.28
N LEU A 433 -9.89 -10.34 3.04
CA LEU A 433 -10.96 -10.42 2.06
C LEU A 433 -10.46 -10.71 0.64
N ASP A 434 -9.30 -10.19 0.25
CA ASP A 434 -8.65 -10.47 -1.02
C ASP A 434 -8.22 -11.94 -1.13
N SER A 435 -7.66 -12.51 -0.05
CA SER A 435 -7.39 -13.97 -0.02
C SER A 435 -8.65 -14.81 -0.04
N LEU A 436 -9.73 -14.34 0.62
CA LEU A 436 -10.98 -15.06 0.70
C LEU A 436 -11.76 -15.04 -0.61
N PHE A 437 -11.79 -13.89 -1.29
CA PHE A 437 -12.75 -13.62 -2.36
C PHE A 437 -12.12 -13.07 -3.64
N GLY A 438 -10.81 -12.82 -3.63
CA GLY A 438 -10.08 -12.17 -4.71
C GLY A 438 -10.17 -10.64 -4.66
N PRO A 439 -9.67 -9.96 -5.70
CA PRO A 439 -9.39 -8.52 -5.69
C PRO A 439 -10.64 -7.63 -5.54
N CYS A 440 -11.83 -8.18 -5.79
CA CYS A 440 -13.09 -7.49 -5.58
C CYS A 440 -13.50 -7.41 -4.10
N LEU A 441 -12.80 -8.12 -3.19
CA LEU A 441 -13.09 -8.19 -1.74
C LEU A 441 -14.48 -8.77 -1.40
N LEU A 442 -15.21 -9.25 -2.41
CA LEU A 442 -16.57 -9.73 -2.32
C LEU A 442 -16.68 -11.10 -2.99
N PRO A 443 -17.38 -12.07 -2.37
CA PRO A 443 -17.57 -13.40 -2.95
C PRO A 443 -18.17 -13.35 -4.36
N GLN A 444 -17.63 -14.12 -5.30
CA GLN A 444 -18.12 -14.13 -6.68
C GLN A 444 -19.57 -14.64 -6.81
N LYS A 445 -19.97 -15.62 -5.99
CA LYS A 445 -21.33 -16.19 -6.00
C LYS A 445 -21.99 -16.01 -4.64
N PHE A 446 -23.13 -15.33 -4.63
CA PHE A 446 -24.08 -15.35 -3.52
C PHE A 446 -25.36 -16.01 -3.99
N TRP A 447 -25.96 -16.82 -3.12
CA TRP A 447 -27.27 -17.43 -3.39
C TRP A 447 -28.42 -16.48 -3.05
N LYS A 448 -28.17 -15.47 -2.18
CA LYS A 448 -29.15 -14.45 -1.74
C LYS A 448 -28.48 -13.09 -1.52
N VAL A 449 -29.15 -12.02 -1.95
CA VAL A 449 -28.74 -10.62 -1.70
C VAL A 449 -28.57 -10.32 -0.21
N LYS A 450 -29.42 -10.93 0.63
CA LYS A 450 -29.36 -10.78 2.09
C LYS A 450 -28.00 -11.18 2.66
N ASP A 451 -27.42 -12.30 2.19
CA ASP A 451 -26.15 -12.80 2.74
C ASP A 451 -24.99 -11.85 2.40
N LEU A 452 -25.07 -11.15 1.26
CA LEU A 452 -24.11 -10.11 0.88
C LEU A 452 -24.30 -8.84 1.73
N VAL A 453 -25.54 -8.42 1.99
CA VAL A 453 -25.83 -7.29 2.88
C VAL A 453 -25.31 -7.57 4.29
N ASP A 454 -25.66 -8.73 4.86
CA ASP A 454 -25.24 -9.15 6.20
C ASP A 454 -23.69 -9.20 6.30
N LEU A 455 -23.01 -9.67 5.25
CA LEU A 455 -21.54 -9.67 5.19
C LEU A 455 -20.97 -8.26 5.18
N VAL A 456 -21.44 -7.41 4.27
CA VAL A 456 -20.90 -6.05 4.13
C VAL A 456 -21.15 -5.25 5.40
N GLU A 457 -22.34 -5.31 5.98
CA GLU A 457 -22.67 -4.62 7.23
C GLU A 457 -21.77 -5.10 8.36
N ALA A 458 -21.60 -6.41 8.53
CA ALA A 458 -20.72 -6.94 9.57
C ALA A 458 -19.25 -6.55 9.39
N ILE A 459 -18.76 -6.43 8.14
CA ILE A 459 -17.40 -5.94 7.88
C ILE A 459 -17.30 -4.43 8.10
N MET A 460 -18.32 -3.64 7.74
CA MET A 460 -18.35 -2.21 7.99
C MET A 460 -18.47 -1.89 9.49
N ASP A 461 -19.10 -2.76 10.29
CA ASP A 461 -19.09 -2.66 11.75
C ASP A 461 -17.67 -2.83 12.33
N ILE A 462 -16.87 -3.71 11.73
CA ILE A 462 -15.45 -3.90 12.11
C ILE A 462 -14.58 -2.75 11.58
N SER A 463 -14.80 -2.33 10.34
CA SER A 463 -13.96 -1.38 9.61
C SER A 463 -14.83 -0.35 8.87
N PRO A 464 -15.38 0.64 9.58
CA PRO A 464 -16.36 1.59 9.01
C PRO A 464 -15.77 2.49 7.93
N SER A 465 -14.44 2.62 7.90
CA SER A 465 -13.69 3.44 6.95
C SER A 465 -13.22 2.65 5.72
N ASN A 466 -13.67 1.40 5.53
CA ASN A 466 -13.20 0.53 4.45
C ASN A 466 -13.79 0.90 3.07
N TYR A 467 -13.34 2.01 2.52
CA TYR A 467 -13.84 2.54 1.24
C TYR A 467 -13.52 1.63 0.05
N LYS A 468 -12.48 0.79 0.12
CA LYS A 468 -12.17 -0.19 -0.96
C LYS A 468 -13.31 -1.20 -1.11
N LEU A 469 -13.80 -1.74 0.01
CA LEU A 469 -14.96 -2.64 0.01
C LEU A 469 -16.22 -1.95 -0.51
N ALA A 470 -16.49 -0.71 -0.07
CA ALA A 470 -17.65 0.05 -0.52
C ALA A 470 -17.62 0.36 -2.03
N ILE A 471 -16.44 0.70 -2.57
CA ILE A 471 -16.25 0.93 -4.00
C ILE A 471 -16.46 -0.37 -4.79
N SER A 472 -15.88 -1.48 -4.35
CA SER A 472 -16.07 -2.78 -5.00
C SER A 472 -17.55 -3.18 -5.04
N LEU A 473 -18.28 -2.92 -3.96
CA LEU A 473 -19.72 -3.14 -3.88
C LEU A 473 -20.48 -2.33 -4.93
N CYS A 474 -20.22 -1.01 -5.03
CA CYS A 474 -20.87 -0.16 -6.03
C CYS A 474 -20.48 -0.54 -7.47
N LYS A 475 -19.21 -0.88 -7.73
CA LYS A 475 -18.75 -1.33 -9.06
C LYS A 475 -19.46 -2.58 -9.53
N ARG A 476 -19.63 -3.55 -8.64
CA ARG A 476 -20.32 -4.80 -8.95
C ARG A 476 -21.74 -4.56 -9.46
N MET A 477 -22.46 -3.63 -8.83
CA MET A 477 -23.83 -3.30 -9.24
C MET A 477 -23.89 -2.64 -10.63
N VAL A 478 -22.94 -1.73 -10.92
CA VAL A 478 -22.88 -1.07 -12.24
C VAL A 478 -22.57 -2.07 -13.36
N ILE A 479 -21.75 -3.09 -13.10
CA ILE A 479 -21.39 -4.12 -14.08
C ILE A 479 -22.52 -5.15 -14.27
N GLU A 480 -23.19 -5.57 -13.19
CA GLU A 480 -24.33 -6.49 -13.26
C GLU A 480 -25.51 -5.89 -14.07
N ASP A 481 -25.65 -4.56 -14.10
CA ASP A 481 -26.62 -3.85 -14.95
C ASP A 481 -26.23 -3.80 -16.45
N SER A 482 -24.97 -4.02 -16.84
CA SER A 482 -24.51 -3.91 -18.24
C SER A 482 -24.45 -5.23 -19.00
N ASP A 483 -24.16 -6.35 -18.33
CA ASP A 483 -23.92 -7.65 -18.97
C ASP A 483 -25.11 -8.64 -18.90
N CYS A 484 -26.17 -8.32 -18.15
CA CYS A 484 -27.30 -9.23 -17.93
C CYS A 484 -28.60 -8.70 -18.54
N GLN A 485 -28.79 -8.89 -19.84
CA GLN A 485 -30.09 -8.68 -20.50
C GLN A 485 -31.08 -9.85 -20.31
N ASP A 486 -30.67 -10.98 -19.72
CA ASP A 486 -31.44 -12.23 -19.78
C ASP A 486 -31.69 -12.96 -18.44
N THR A 487 -31.50 -12.33 -17.28
CA THR A 487 -32.05 -12.88 -16.01
C THR A 487 -32.79 -11.82 -15.23
N THR A 488 -34.08 -12.03 -15.05
CA THR A 488 -34.98 -11.26 -14.20
C THR A 488 -34.50 -11.26 -12.75
N ASP A 489 -33.61 -10.34 -12.41
CA ASP A 489 -33.51 -9.62 -11.15
C ASP A 489 -32.50 -8.49 -11.39
N SER A 490 -32.94 -7.44 -12.09
CA SER A 490 -32.23 -6.15 -12.09
C SER A 490 -31.90 -5.80 -10.64
N ALA A 491 -30.67 -5.37 -10.33
CA ALA A 491 -30.33 -4.91 -8.99
C ALA A 491 -31.43 -3.95 -8.51
N SER A 492 -32.21 -4.36 -7.50
CA SER A 492 -33.38 -3.58 -7.09
C SER A 492 -32.92 -2.15 -6.78
N ALA A 493 -33.67 -1.12 -7.19
CA ALA A 493 -33.31 0.27 -6.92
C ALA A 493 -33.00 0.53 -5.42
N SER A 494 -33.59 -0.26 -4.52
CA SER A 494 -33.31 -0.27 -3.08
C SER A 494 -31.90 -0.75 -2.73
N PHE A 495 -31.39 -1.76 -3.43
CA PHE A 495 -30.04 -2.30 -3.23
C PHE A 495 -28.96 -1.33 -3.71
N SER A 496 -29.14 -0.72 -4.88
CA SER A 496 -28.24 0.32 -5.40
C SER A 496 -28.24 1.55 -4.49
N PHE A 497 -29.40 1.94 -3.95
CA PHE A 497 -29.52 3.02 -2.97
C PHE A 497 -28.78 2.69 -1.65
N TRP A 498 -28.93 1.46 -1.13
CA TRP A 498 -28.22 1.01 0.07
C TRP A 498 -26.70 1.06 -0.14
N ALA A 499 -26.18 0.52 -1.25
CA ALA A 499 -24.75 0.54 -1.53
C ALA A 499 -24.19 1.95 -1.70
N GLY A 500 -24.92 2.84 -2.41
CA GLY A 500 -24.57 4.25 -2.50
C GLY A 500 -24.52 4.92 -1.13
N SER A 501 -25.46 4.58 -0.24
CA SER A 501 -25.49 5.09 1.14
C SER A 501 -24.32 4.58 1.99
N VAL A 502 -23.96 3.29 1.84
CA VAL A 502 -22.77 2.70 2.46
C VAL A 502 -21.52 3.44 1.99
N LEU A 503 -21.34 3.66 0.69
CA LEU A 503 -20.19 4.39 0.15
C LEU A 503 -20.06 5.82 0.72
N VAL A 504 -21.16 6.59 0.73
CA VAL A 504 -21.17 7.94 1.30
C VAL A 504 -20.82 7.92 2.79
N SER A 505 -21.39 6.97 3.54
CA SER A 505 -21.10 6.79 4.96
C SER A 505 -19.64 6.42 5.20
N THR A 506 -19.12 5.42 4.49
CA THR A 506 -17.75 4.93 4.64
C THR A 506 -16.71 6.01 4.35
N LEU A 507 -16.88 6.79 3.28
CA LEU A 507 -15.97 7.91 2.98
C LEU A 507 -16.05 9.02 4.03
N SER A 508 -17.20 9.19 4.67
CA SER A 508 -17.35 10.13 5.79
C SER A 508 -16.58 9.71 7.04
N HIS A 509 -16.33 8.40 7.20
CA HIS A 509 -15.59 7.83 8.33
C HIS A 509 -14.10 7.62 8.02
N ALA A 510 -13.64 7.85 6.78
CA ALA A 510 -12.23 7.68 6.41
C ALA A 510 -11.36 8.84 6.95
N VAL A 511 -10.30 8.52 7.69
CA VAL A 511 -9.40 9.50 8.34
C VAL A 511 -7.92 9.11 8.08
N PRO A 512 -6.99 10.06 7.90
CA PRO A 512 -7.18 11.52 7.91
C PRO A 512 -7.98 12.05 6.73
N VAL A 513 -8.25 11.24 5.71
CA VAL A 513 -9.28 11.33 4.66
C VAL A 513 -8.83 10.37 3.54
N ALA A 514 -9.76 9.68 2.87
CA ALA A 514 -9.40 8.87 1.70
C ALA A 514 -8.84 9.76 0.57
N PRO A 515 -7.82 9.32 -0.20
CA PRO A 515 -7.22 10.10 -1.28
C PRO A 515 -8.22 10.74 -2.26
N GLU A 516 -7.85 11.86 -2.88
CA GLU A 516 -8.74 12.62 -3.78
C GLU A 516 -9.37 11.74 -4.88
N TYR A 517 -8.57 10.88 -5.51
CA TYR A 517 -9.03 10.05 -6.62
C TYR A 517 -10.14 9.06 -6.20
N ILE A 518 -10.17 8.65 -4.92
CA ILE A 518 -11.23 7.81 -4.35
C ILE A 518 -12.56 8.58 -4.29
N TRP A 519 -12.52 9.87 -3.95
CA TRP A 519 -13.71 10.72 -3.96
C TRP A 519 -14.22 10.97 -5.38
N VAL A 520 -13.32 11.13 -6.35
CA VAL A 520 -13.67 11.27 -7.77
C VAL A 520 -14.32 10.00 -8.29
N GLU A 521 -13.73 8.84 -8.01
CA GLU A 521 -14.27 7.54 -8.40
C GLU A 521 -15.66 7.31 -7.78
N ALA A 522 -15.80 7.60 -6.49
CA ALA A 522 -17.08 7.52 -5.80
C ALA A 522 -18.13 8.47 -6.39
N ALA A 523 -17.76 9.71 -6.74
CA ALA A 523 -18.66 10.65 -7.40
C ALA A 523 -19.21 10.08 -8.72
N GLY A 524 -18.35 9.45 -9.53
CA GLY A 524 -18.73 8.79 -10.77
C GLY A 524 -19.69 7.62 -10.54
N LEU A 525 -19.41 6.76 -9.55
CA LEU A 525 -20.28 5.62 -9.20
C LEU A 525 -21.65 6.08 -8.71
N LEU A 526 -21.70 7.08 -7.82
CA LEU A 526 -22.94 7.62 -7.28
C LEU A 526 -23.79 8.33 -8.34
N GLY A 527 -23.15 8.96 -9.34
CA GLY A 527 -23.82 9.60 -10.46
C GLY A 527 -24.61 8.62 -11.35
N ASN A 528 -24.23 7.34 -11.36
CA ASN A 528 -24.88 6.30 -12.15
C ASN A 528 -26.07 5.64 -11.45
N ILE A 529 -26.31 5.92 -10.16
CA ILE A 529 -27.39 5.29 -9.39
C ILE A 529 -28.72 6.02 -9.61
N PRO A 530 -29.78 5.35 -10.13
CA PRO A 530 -31.08 5.97 -10.34
C PRO A 530 -31.69 6.51 -9.02
N GLY A 531 -32.20 7.74 -9.05
CA GLY A 531 -32.84 8.37 -7.88
C GLY A 531 -31.88 8.91 -6.81
N PHE A 532 -30.56 8.83 -7.04
CA PHE A 532 -29.54 9.28 -6.07
C PHE A 532 -29.11 10.75 -6.24
N ALA A 533 -29.78 11.53 -7.09
CA ALA A 533 -29.35 12.88 -7.51
C ALA A 533 -29.13 13.85 -6.34
N ALA A 534 -30.07 13.92 -5.38
CA ALA A 534 -29.95 14.83 -4.24
C ALA A 534 -28.80 14.44 -3.28
N ILE A 535 -28.60 13.14 -3.07
CA ILE A 535 -27.50 12.64 -2.23
C ILE A 535 -26.17 12.85 -2.96
N SER A 536 -26.13 12.64 -4.27
CA SER A 536 -24.96 12.91 -5.11
C SER A 536 -24.56 14.40 -5.07
N GLU A 537 -25.51 15.33 -5.11
CA GLU A 537 -25.22 16.76 -4.92
C GLU A 537 -24.61 17.05 -3.54
N GLY A 538 -25.22 16.49 -2.48
CA GLY A 538 -24.70 16.60 -1.12
C GLY A 538 -23.29 16.00 -0.98
N PHE A 539 -23.04 14.88 -1.66
CA PHE A 539 -21.73 14.23 -1.72
C PHE A 539 -20.70 15.12 -2.40
N HIS A 540 -21.00 15.71 -3.56
CA HIS A 540 -20.07 16.63 -4.24
C HIS A 540 -19.72 17.84 -3.36
N LYS A 541 -20.70 18.45 -2.69
CA LYS A 541 -20.46 19.55 -1.74
C LYS A 541 -19.54 19.12 -0.59
N LYS A 542 -19.73 17.91 -0.06
CA LYS A 542 -18.88 17.34 0.98
C LYS A 542 -17.47 17.04 0.44
N ALA A 543 -17.36 16.38 -0.71
CA ALA A 543 -16.09 16.07 -1.36
C ALA A 543 -15.27 17.35 -1.62
N LEU A 544 -15.91 18.42 -2.11
CA LEU A 544 -15.27 19.72 -2.32
C LEU A 544 -14.97 20.49 -1.02
N SER A 545 -15.63 20.17 0.10
CA SER A 545 -15.20 20.69 1.40
C SER A 545 -13.89 20.06 1.88
N VAL A 546 -13.64 18.82 1.46
CA VAL A 546 -12.43 18.04 1.78
C VAL A 546 -11.30 18.35 0.81
N TYR A 547 -11.58 18.31 -0.50
CA TYR A 547 -10.67 18.58 -1.60
C TYR A 547 -11.14 19.79 -2.45
N PRO A 548 -11.09 21.02 -1.89
CA PRO A 548 -11.63 22.22 -2.54
C PRO A 548 -10.92 22.64 -3.83
N PHE A 549 -9.75 22.08 -4.10
CA PHE A 549 -8.92 22.40 -5.26
C PHE A 549 -8.77 21.23 -6.24
N SER A 550 -9.56 20.16 -6.09
CA SER A 550 -9.60 19.07 -7.06
C SER A 550 -10.30 19.53 -8.33
N LEU A 551 -9.56 19.57 -9.45
CA LEU A 551 -10.12 19.87 -10.76
C LEU A 551 -11.15 18.82 -11.17
N ASN A 552 -10.88 17.54 -10.90
CA ASN A 552 -11.73 16.43 -11.31
C ASN A 552 -13.08 16.42 -10.55
N LEU A 553 -13.08 16.72 -9.25
CA LEU A 553 -14.32 16.83 -8.48
C LEU A 553 -15.16 18.02 -8.93
N TRP A 554 -14.54 19.17 -9.23
CA TRP A 554 -15.27 20.31 -9.78
C TRP A 554 -15.85 20.00 -11.16
N LYS A 555 -15.10 19.32 -12.04
CA LYS A 555 -15.61 18.85 -13.35
C LYS A 555 -16.79 17.89 -13.17
N SER A 556 -16.66 16.88 -12.32
CA SER A 556 -17.74 15.94 -12.00
C SER A 556 -18.99 16.65 -11.50
N TYR A 557 -18.82 17.58 -10.54
CA TYR A 557 -19.95 18.32 -9.98
C TYR A 557 -20.61 19.20 -11.04
N TYR A 558 -19.81 19.89 -11.87
CA TYR A 558 -20.32 20.71 -12.95
C TYR A 558 -21.12 19.87 -13.97
N HIS A 559 -20.63 18.71 -14.38
CA HIS A 559 -21.35 17.82 -15.30
C HIS A 559 -22.69 17.35 -14.70
N SER A 560 -22.71 16.97 -13.42
CA SER A 560 -23.92 16.58 -12.71
C SER A 560 -24.91 17.75 -12.50
N ALA A 561 -24.41 18.95 -12.22
CA ALA A 561 -25.24 20.14 -12.03
C ALA A 561 -25.76 20.72 -13.36
N ASN A 562 -25.03 20.54 -14.46
CA ASN A 562 -25.43 21.06 -15.76
C ASN A 562 -26.65 20.30 -16.32
N SER A 563 -26.76 18.99 -16.07
CA SER A 563 -27.95 18.20 -16.43
C SER A 563 -29.22 18.65 -15.69
N SER A 564 -29.07 19.34 -14.56
CA SER A 564 -30.16 19.90 -13.74
C SER A 564 -30.31 21.43 -13.86
N GLY A 565 -29.54 22.09 -14.74
CA GLY A 565 -29.60 23.55 -14.97
C GLY A 565 -28.89 24.41 -13.93
N LEU A 566 -28.15 23.81 -12.99
CA LEU A 566 -27.42 24.47 -11.89
C LEU A 566 -25.91 24.63 -12.17
N GLY A 567 -25.46 24.45 -13.42
CA GLY A 567 -24.04 24.49 -13.78
C GLY A 567 -23.36 25.85 -13.58
N LYS A 568 -24.07 26.97 -13.78
CA LYS A 568 -23.49 28.33 -13.67
C LYS A 568 -22.98 28.66 -12.25
N PRO A 569 -23.77 28.46 -11.17
CA PRO A 569 -23.27 28.62 -9.80
C PRO A 569 -22.03 27.78 -9.48
N VAL A 570 -21.95 26.55 -10.00
CA VAL A 570 -20.79 25.66 -9.79
C VAL A 570 -19.55 26.21 -10.46
N LEU A 571 -19.68 26.71 -11.69
CA LEU A 571 -18.58 27.35 -12.43
C LEU A 571 -18.06 28.60 -11.73
N GLU A 572 -18.96 29.45 -11.22
CA GLU A 572 -18.59 30.65 -10.45
C GLU A 572 -17.87 30.28 -9.15
N ALA A 573 -18.37 29.30 -8.40
CA ALA A 573 -17.75 28.84 -7.17
C ALA A 573 -16.35 28.23 -7.40
N ALA A 574 -16.16 27.46 -8.48
CA ALA A 574 -14.84 26.93 -8.84
C ALA A 574 -13.85 28.08 -9.14
N LYS A 575 -14.31 29.09 -9.89
CA LYS A 575 -13.51 30.27 -10.24
C LYS A 575 -13.11 31.08 -9.01
N GLU A 576 -13.99 31.22 -8.01
CA GLU A 576 -13.67 31.86 -6.73
C GLU A 576 -12.55 31.14 -5.96
N LYS A 577 -12.44 29.82 -6.11
CA LYS A 577 -11.33 29.02 -5.56
C LYS A 577 -10.04 29.16 -6.37
N GLY A 578 -10.10 29.73 -7.56
CA GLY A 578 -8.98 29.81 -8.50
C GLY A 578 -8.83 28.55 -9.36
N ILE A 579 -9.90 27.80 -9.56
CA ILE A 579 -9.95 26.63 -10.45
C ILE A 579 -10.61 27.05 -11.77
N ASP A 580 -9.92 26.80 -12.88
CA ASP A 580 -10.46 27.00 -14.21
C ASP A 580 -11.00 25.68 -14.78
N LEU A 581 -12.31 25.62 -15.03
CA LEU A 581 -12.96 24.44 -15.61
C LEU A 581 -13.02 24.50 -17.15
N VAL A 582 -12.62 25.62 -17.75
CA VAL A 582 -12.68 25.86 -19.21
C VAL A 582 -11.36 25.50 -19.89
N GLN A 583 -10.26 25.40 -19.13
CA GLN A 583 -8.99 24.87 -19.64
C GLN A 583 -8.96 23.35 -19.49
N ILE A 584 -8.62 22.68 -20.61
CA ILE A 584 -8.51 21.23 -20.91
C ILE A 584 -9.73 20.68 -21.63
#